data_AF-A0A2R2MRV4-F1
#
_entry.id   AF-A0A2R2MRV4-F1
#
_cell.length_a   1.000
_cell.length_b   1.000
_cell.length_c   1.000
_cell.angle_alpha   90.00
_cell.angle_beta   90.00
_cell.angle_gamma   90.00
#
_symmetry.space_group_name_H-M   'P 1'
#
loop_
_entity.id
_entity.type
_entity.pdbx_description
1 polymer ?
#
loop_
_entity_poly.entity_id
_entity_poly.type
_entity_poly.pdbx_seq_one_letter_code
_entity_poly.pdbx_strand_id
1 'polypeptide(L)'
;MVCTEHKDIRFLEGKVDRLSKTTLAAVVTRPKRDRLQVGKRGGKLTSTVDSRIYINVPKGLFKSPTQVYLEVQPLDGALISDFKSRACEDDAFISASAIMTISFQHKLTQPVLLNLPCPGGIKKKRPQTSGVKEKRSAPTRPTTSFGFRQKQDADDTTFVYLLTQNEHGGWVLRADAQLKPSTINDQVAIEWEETKERILLLRCKKMDKKGMVPRIEKLAKAVESFLYKRYVNFIVRQKSSEPRNIIIHPVLANKSERFIKKYAEDGYDDGPVGDDVAVHEGQRLEIKFRGNLQPSPDDYPDLEFVYNTALTEPITFSIAEVEKFAQKSLPIYKGFIQLCCLQSEDGKEEDNVLTEVCMTIPKPETEPPAEVRRAPLEIRTDGPVNNDTLRWLASELATSGDEWKNLSHYLRIPRARLQAIQRNCQGKGNESVIFELLMTWVKKVPRAKDKAAILCSALLRCGRLDLAEEMKDHDIDFKEERARSARSASLEKKFKSLSRSESVVSEWKTVASNLHLTTAEIREIEEDYEDENERCYQALQKWKEIDSGANLVTLAETLRACDLGVAADLVEMTS
;
A
#
# COMPACT_ATOMS: atom_id res chain seq x y z
N MET A 1 -28.25 -38.49 -2.01
CA MET A 1 -28.11 -37.28 -2.84
C MET A 1 -26.61 -37.03 -2.95
N VAL A 2 -25.99 -37.45 -4.05
CA VAL A 2 -24.53 -37.41 -4.23
C VAL A 2 -24.22 -36.13 -4.98
N CYS A 3 -23.66 -35.12 -4.29
CA CYS A 3 -23.20 -33.89 -4.94
C CYS A 3 -22.02 -34.22 -5.86
N THR A 4 -22.25 -34.08 -7.16
CA THR A 4 -21.34 -34.44 -8.25
C THR A 4 -20.30 -33.38 -8.62
N GLU A 5 -20.03 -32.38 -7.77
CA GLU A 5 -19.17 -31.24 -8.13
C GLU A 5 -17.77 -31.23 -7.50
N HIS A 6 -17.37 -32.25 -6.75
CA HIS A 6 -16.10 -32.22 -6.02
C HIS A 6 -15.20 -33.42 -6.36
N LYS A 7 -14.62 -33.41 -7.57
CA LYS A 7 -13.64 -34.42 -8.03
C LYS A 7 -12.38 -34.53 -7.16
N ASP A 8 -12.11 -33.54 -6.31
CA ASP A 8 -10.90 -33.46 -5.49
C ASP A 8 -11.12 -33.74 -3.98
N ILE A 9 -12.35 -34.02 -3.53
CA ILE A 9 -12.59 -34.35 -2.11
C ILE A 9 -12.36 -35.84 -1.87
N ARG A 10 -11.39 -36.15 -1.01
CA ARG A 10 -11.10 -37.51 -0.54
C ARG A 10 -11.81 -37.74 0.79
N PHE A 11 -12.72 -38.71 0.82
CA PHE A 11 -13.38 -39.13 2.05
C PHE A 11 -12.69 -40.37 2.62
N LEU A 12 -12.59 -40.42 3.96
CA LEU A 12 -12.19 -41.61 4.70
C LEU A 12 -13.38 -42.13 5.47
N GLU A 13 -13.74 -43.38 5.23
CA GLU A 13 -14.82 -44.06 5.93
C GLU A 13 -14.22 -44.98 7.00
N GLY A 14 -14.64 -44.78 8.24
CA GLY A 14 -14.27 -45.61 9.38
C GLY A 14 -15.53 -46.16 10.05
N LYS A 15 -15.67 -47.48 10.10
CA LYS A 15 -16.76 -48.12 10.84
C LYS A 15 -16.37 -48.28 12.31
N VAL A 16 -17.21 -47.81 13.21
CA VAL A 16 -17.03 -47.94 14.66
C VAL A 16 -18.28 -48.59 15.24
N ASP A 17 -18.11 -49.66 16.01
CA ASP A 17 -19.26 -50.42 16.55
C ASP A 17 -19.96 -49.69 17.71
N ARG A 18 -19.24 -48.83 18.46
CA ARG A 18 -19.80 -47.98 19.52
C ARG A 18 -19.05 -46.65 19.61
N LEU A 19 -19.78 -45.55 19.49
CA LEU A 19 -19.27 -44.20 19.76
C LEU A 19 -19.52 -43.86 21.23
N SER A 20 -18.46 -43.73 22.03
CA SER A 20 -18.52 -43.15 23.37
C SER A 20 -18.16 -41.66 23.33
N LYS A 21 -18.54 -40.89 24.36
CA LYS A 21 -18.11 -39.49 24.52
C LYS A 21 -16.58 -39.31 24.63
N THR A 22 -15.83 -40.40 24.80
CA THR A 22 -14.36 -40.42 24.90
C THR A 22 -13.68 -40.97 23.65
N THR A 23 -14.44 -41.34 22.61
CA THR A 23 -13.87 -41.89 21.38
C THR A 23 -13.22 -40.78 20.57
N LEU A 24 -11.90 -40.88 20.38
CA LEU A 24 -11.10 -39.94 19.59
C LEU A 24 -10.59 -40.66 18.35
N ALA A 25 -10.90 -40.13 17.17
CA ALA A 25 -10.46 -40.67 15.89
C ALA A 25 -9.43 -39.71 15.28
N ALA A 26 -8.31 -40.26 14.81
CA ALA A 26 -7.27 -39.51 14.12
C ALA A 26 -6.97 -40.16 12.77
N VAL A 27 -6.86 -39.32 11.73
CA VAL A 27 -6.45 -39.74 10.40
C VAL A 27 -4.96 -39.51 10.25
N VAL A 28 -4.21 -40.55 9.91
CA VAL A 28 -2.76 -40.49 9.75
C VAL A 28 -2.35 -41.01 8.38
N THR A 29 -1.60 -40.21 7.64
CA THR A 29 -0.94 -40.63 6.40
C THR A 29 0.35 -41.37 6.72
N ARG A 30 0.54 -42.56 6.16
CA ARG A 30 1.74 -43.39 6.34
C ARG A 30 2.04 -44.22 5.09
N PRO A 31 3.29 -44.67 4.90
CA PRO A 31 3.59 -45.69 3.91
C PRO A 31 2.69 -46.93 4.08
N LYS A 32 2.30 -47.53 2.96
CA LYS A 32 1.47 -48.74 2.95
C LYS A 32 2.26 -49.87 3.59
N ARG A 33 1.66 -50.53 4.58
CA ARG A 33 2.21 -51.71 5.26
C ARG A 33 1.50 -52.97 4.79
N ASP A 34 2.25 -53.83 4.12
CA ASP A 34 1.84 -55.18 3.80
C ASP A 34 2.28 -56.12 4.94
N ARG A 35 1.46 -57.15 5.20
CA ARG A 35 1.72 -58.12 6.26
C ARG A 35 1.47 -59.54 5.79
N LEU A 36 2.27 -60.47 6.25
CA LEU A 36 2.08 -61.90 6.04
C LEU A 36 2.38 -62.66 7.33
N GLN A 37 1.48 -63.56 7.71
CA GLN A 37 1.73 -64.50 8.80
C GLN A 37 2.37 -65.76 8.21
N VAL A 38 3.61 -66.04 8.63
CA VAL A 38 4.41 -67.17 8.12
C VAL A 38 4.62 -68.19 9.23
N GLY A 39 4.48 -69.47 8.91
CA GLY A 39 4.80 -70.59 9.82
C GLY A 39 5.76 -71.57 9.14
N LYS A 40 5.72 -72.85 9.56
CA LYS A 40 6.64 -73.90 9.07
C LYS A 40 6.68 -74.07 7.54
N ARG A 41 5.60 -73.73 6.83
CA ARG A 41 5.49 -73.85 5.36
C ARG A 41 6.23 -72.75 4.59
N GLY A 42 6.83 -71.78 5.26
CA GLY A 42 7.38 -70.59 4.60
C GLY A 42 6.28 -69.75 3.96
N GLY A 43 6.65 -68.80 3.11
CA GLY A 43 5.69 -67.93 2.43
C GLY A 43 6.34 -66.83 1.60
N LYS A 44 5.55 -66.20 0.73
CA LYS A 44 5.98 -65.08 -0.10
C LYS A 44 5.14 -63.85 0.22
N LEU A 45 5.76 -62.80 0.77
CA LEU A 45 5.13 -61.50 0.98
C LEU A 45 5.46 -60.61 -0.21
N THR A 46 4.46 -60.26 -1.02
CA THR A 46 4.62 -59.37 -2.19
C THR A 46 4.05 -58.00 -1.86
N SER A 47 4.76 -56.93 -2.23
CA SER A 47 4.29 -55.55 -2.01
C SER A 47 3.04 -55.25 -2.85
N THR A 48 2.08 -54.54 -2.24
CA THR A 48 0.90 -54.01 -2.94
C THR A 48 1.20 -52.73 -3.72
N VAL A 49 2.33 -52.06 -3.43
CA VAL A 49 2.77 -50.83 -4.09
C VAL A 49 3.54 -51.14 -5.38
N ASP A 50 4.45 -52.13 -5.34
CA ASP A 50 5.19 -52.61 -6.50
C ASP A 50 5.37 -54.13 -6.43
N SER A 51 4.68 -54.86 -7.31
CA SER A 51 4.70 -56.33 -7.35
C SER A 51 6.09 -56.95 -7.57
N ARG A 52 7.08 -56.17 -8.02
CA ARG A 52 8.47 -56.61 -8.18
C ARG A 52 9.20 -56.73 -6.83
N ILE A 53 8.70 -56.05 -5.79
CA ILE A 53 9.23 -56.12 -4.44
C ILE A 53 8.55 -57.28 -3.71
N TYR A 54 9.34 -58.28 -3.30
CA TYR A 54 8.83 -59.36 -2.47
C TYR A 54 9.89 -59.97 -1.55
N ILE A 55 9.43 -60.53 -0.43
CA ILE A 55 10.22 -61.29 0.51
C ILE A 55 9.81 -62.76 0.39
N ASN A 56 10.76 -63.63 0.09
CA ASN A 56 10.56 -65.07 0.06
C ASN A 56 11.15 -65.69 1.33
N VAL A 57 10.26 -66.18 2.20
CA VAL A 57 10.61 -66.80 3.47
C VAL A 57 10.71 -68.31 3.29
N PRO A 58 11.89 -68.92 3.52
CA PRO A 58 12.11 -70.34 3.30
C PRO A 58 11.27 -71.20 4.25
N LYS A 59 11.02 -72.45 3.82
CA LYS A 59 10.33 -73.46 4.63
C LYS A 59 11.16 -73.78 5.86
N GLY A 60 10.50 -73.98 7.00
CA GLY A 60 11.16 -74.38 8.25
C GLY A 60 11.83 -73.24 9.03
N LEU A 61 11.89 -72.01 8.51
CA LEU A 61 12.51 -70.88 9.21
C LEU A 61 11.82 -70.57 10.55
N PHE A 62 10.49 -70.53 10.57
CA PHE A 62 9.70 -70.26 11.76
C PHE A 62 8.92 -71.50 12.22
N LYS A 63 9.10 -71.88 13.49
CA LYS A 63 8.35 -72.96 14.13
C LYS A 63 6.97 -72.49 14.60
N SER A 64 6.88 -71.27 15.11
CA SER A 64 5.65 -70.57 15.50
C SER A 64 5.13 -69.67 14.36
N PRO A 65 3.85 -69.28 14.35
CA PRO A 65 3.35 -68.27 13.43
C PRO A 65 3.97 -66.90 13.71
N THR A 66 4.74 -66.37 12.75
CA THR A 66 5.47 -65.10 12.83
C THR A 66 4.84 -64.09 11.88
N GLN A 67 4.59 -62.85 12.34
CA GLN A 67 4.22 -61.75 11.45
C GLN A 67 5.46 -61.16 10.77
N VAL A 68 5.39 -61.03 9.46
CA VAL A 68 6.36 -60.32 8.61
C VAL A 68 5.68 -59.08 8.07
N TYR A 69 6.37 -57.95 8.13
CA TYR A 69 5.87 -56.68 7.63
C TYR A 69 6.82 -56.07 6.61
N LEU A 70 6.23 -55.49 5.57
CA LEU A 70 6.93 -54.75 4.53
C LEU A 70 6.21 -53.41 4.35
N GLU A 71 6.91 -52.31 4.60
CA GLU A 71 6.43 -50.97 4.27
C GLU A 71 7.21 -50.45 3.07
N VAL A 72 6.51 -49.93 2.05
CA VAL A 72 7.13 -49.40 0.84
C VAL A 72 6.72 -47.94 0.67
N GLN A 73 7.72 -47.06 0.69
CA GLN A 73 7.58 -45.64 0.37
C GLN A 73 8.05 -45.43 -1.09
N PRO A 74 7.12 -45.26 -2.04
CA PRO A 74 7.47 -45.18 -3.45
C PRO A 74 8.25 -43.90 -3.77
N LEU A 75 9.22 -44.05 -4.67
CA LEU A 75 9.95 -42.97 -5.32
C LEU A 75 9.68 -43.12 -6.82
N ASP A 76 8.88 -42.21 -7.40
CA ASP A 76 8.56 -42.25 -8.81
C ASP A 76 9.58 -41.46 -9.66
N GLY A 77 9.50 -41.61 -10.97
CA GLY A 77 10.43 -40.93 -11.89
C GLY A 77 10.34 -39.40 -11.84
N ALA A 78 9.17 -38.85 -11.51
CA ALA A 78 8.94 -37.42 -11.41
C ALA A 78 9.64 -36.84 -10.17
N LEU A 79 9.45 -37.44 -9.00
CA LEU A 79 10.14 -37.07 -7.75
C LEU A 79 11.65 -37.14 -7.88
N ILE A 80 12.18 -38.15 -8.57
CA ILE A 80 13.63 -38.28 -8.82
C ILE A 80 14.12 -37.18 -9.78
N SER A 81 13.34 -36.84 -10.80
CA SER A 81 13.66 -35.72 -11.69
C SER A 81 13.67 -34.39 -10.94
N ASP A 82 12.66 -34.16 -10.10
CA ASP A 82 12.53 -32.96 -9.28
C ASP A 82 13.69 -32.85 -8.27
N PHE A 83 14.02 -33.95 -7.58
CA PHE A 83 15.18 -34.03 -6.68
C PHE A 83 16.47 -33.65 -7.41
N LYS A 84 16.69 -34.18 -8.61
CA LYS A 84 17.85 -33.82 -9.43
C LYS A 84 17.93 -32.34 -9.76
N SER A 85 16.79 -31.72 -10.08
CA SER A 85 16.76 -30.32 -10.46
C SER A 85 16.88 -29.35 -9.29
N ARG A 86 16.42 -29.73 -8.09
CA ARG A 86 16.26 -28.81 -6.95
C ARG A 86 17.21 -29.03 -5.77
N ALA A 87 17.72 -30.25 -5.59
CA ALA A 87 18.41 -30.63 -4.35
C ALA A 87 19.62 -31.56 -4.53
N CYS A 88 19.79 -32.16 -5.71
CA CYS A 88 20.91 -33.06 -5.96
C CYS A 88 22.16 -32.26 -6.34
N GLU A 89 23.14 -32.22 -5.45
CA GLU A 89 24.45 -31.61 -5.69
C GLU A 89 25.42 -32.53 -6.46
N ASP A 90 24.98 -33.76 -6.77
CA ASP A 90 25.86 -34.83 -7.23
C ASP A 90 25.52 -35.34 -8.64
N ASP A 91 26.40 -35.06 -9.59
CA ASP A 91 26.24 -35.49 -11.00
C ASP A 91 26.38 -37.00 -11.23
N ALA A 92 26.88 -37.74 -10.23
CA ALA A 92 26.98 -39.18 -10.29
C ALA A 92 25.63 -39.84 -10.00
N PHE A 93 24.69 -39.18 -9.32
CA PHE A 93 23.40 -39.76 -8.98
C PHE A 93 22.53 -39.98 -10.24
N ILE A 94 22.03 -41.21 -10.42
CA ILE A 94 21.17 -41.58 -11.55
C ILE A 94 19.73 -41.78 -11.09
N SER A 95 19.49 -42.56 -10.04
CA SER A 95 18.14 -42.85 -9.55
C SER A 95 18.17 -43.56 -8.20
N ALA A 96 17.04 -43.58 -7.48
CA ALA A 96 16.87 -44.31 -6.23
C ALA A 96 15.68 -45.27 -6.31
N SER A 97 15.73 -46.39 -5.57
CA SER A 97 14.58 -47.30 -5.43
C SER A 97 13.59 -46.71 -4.44
N ALA A 98 12.41 -47.34 -4.30
CA ALA A 98 11.57 -47.10 -3.13
C ALA A 98 12.36 -47.30 -1.83
N ILE A 99 12.06 -46.50 -0.81
CA ILE A 99 12.55 -46.74 0.54
C ILE A 99 11.68 -47.81 1.16
N MET A 100 12.29 -48.86 1.69
CA MET A 100 11.56 -50.01 2.22
C MET A 100 11.92 -50.25 3.66
N THR A 101 10.92 -50.55 4.49
CA THR A 101 11.13 -50.98 5.87
C THR A 101 10.66 -52.41 6.01
N ILE A 102 11.58 -53.29 6.39
CA ILE A 102 11.31 -54.70 6.61
C ILE A 102 11.33 -54.95 8.11
N SER A 103 10.36 -55.71 8.63
CA SER A 103 10.40 -56.17 10.02
C SER A 103 9.80 -57.55 10.22
N PHE A 104 10.48 -58.34 11.04
CA PHE A 104 10.10 -59.67 11.46
C PHE A 104 9.80 -59.64 12.96
N GLN A 105 8.70 -60.29 13.38
CA GLN A 105 8.36 -60.37 14.80
C GLN A 105 9.37 -61.21 15.61
N HIS A 106 10.03 -62.18 14.97
CA HIS A 106 11.02 -63.06 15.59
C HIS A 106 12.37 -62.98 14.87
N LYS A 107 13.46 -63.30 15.57
CA LYS A 107 14.81 -63.32 15.01
C LYS A 107 14.93 -64.32 13.85
N LEU A 108 15.71 -63.95 12.84
CA LEU A 108 16.02 -64.82 11.72
C LEU A 108 17.16 -65.77 12.12
N THR A 109 16.94 -67.07 11.96
CA THR A 109 17.99 -68.10 12.16
C THR A 109 18.74 -68.43 10.87
N GLN A 110 18.19 -68.02 9.72
CA GLN A 110 18.73 -68.18 8.38
C GLN A 110 18.30 -66.98 7.53
N PRO A 111 19.07 -66.60 6.48
CA PRO A 111 18.71 -65.51 5.59
C PRO A 111 17.40 -65.77 4.84
N VAL A 112 16.65 -64.71 4.58
CA VAL A 112 15.50 -64.70 3.66
C VAL A 112 15.88 -64.05 2.34
N LEU A 113 15.21 -64.42 1.26
CA LEU A 113 15.50 -63.84 -0.05
C LEU A 113 14.61 -62.61 -0.31
N LEU A 114 15.22 -61.45 -0.44
CA LEU A 114 14.56 -60.21 -0.81
C LEU A 114 14.76 -59.93 -2.30
N ASN A 115 13.69 -59.73 -3.05
CA ASN A 115 13.76 -59.28 -4.43
C ASN A 115 13.32 -57.83 -4.55
N LEU A 116 14.15 -57.00 -5.19
CA LEU A 116 13.99 -55.56 -5.33
C LEU A 116 14.12 -55.15 -6.81
N PRO A 117 13.33 -54.17 -7.29
CA PRO A 117 13.57 -53.58 -8.60
C PRO A 117 14.83 -52.71 -8.57
N CYS A 118 15.64 -52.82 -9.61
CA CYS A 118 16.75 -51.90 -9.80
C CYS A 118 16.22 -50.48 -10.09
N PRO A 119 16.81 -49.45 -9.47
CA PRO A 119 16.39 -48.09 -9.74
C PRO A 119 16.76 -47.64 -11.16
N GLY A 120 15.85 -46.89 -11.78
CA GLY A 120 16.05 -46.26 -13.09
C GLY A 120 15.60 -47.07 -14.31
N GLY A 121 15.29 -48.37 -14.16
CA GLY A 121 14.74 -49.18 -15.24
C GLY A 121 15.71 -49.42 -16.41
N ILE A 122 16.14 -50.65 -16.67
CA ILE A 122 16.75 -50.99 -17.96
C ILE A 122 15.64 -50.86 -19.02
N LYS A 123 15.73 -49.85 -19.90
CA LYS A 123 14.86 -49.77 -21.09
C LYS A 123 15.15 -51.01 -21.95
N LYS A 124 14.34 -52.07 -21.80
CA LYS A 124 14.39 -53.22 -22.69
C LYS A 124 14.22 -52.70 -24.12
N LYS A 125 15.27 -52.81 -24.95
CA LYS A 125 15.15 -52.59 -26.39
C LYS A 125 14.03 -53.52 -26.86
N ARG A 126 12.90 -52.95 -27.31
CA ARG A 126 11.88 -53.74 -28.00
C ARG A 126 12.59 -54.48 -29.13
N PRO A 127 12.42 -55.81 -29.27
CA PRO A 127 12.92 -56.49 -30.45
C PRO A 127 12.31 -55.79 -31.67
N GLN A 128 13.15 -55.23 -32.54
CA GLN A 128 12.68 -54.88 -33.87
C GLN A 128 12.40 -56.20 -34.57
N THR A 129 11.13 -56.60 -34.60
CA THR A 129 10.67 -57.58 -35.57
C THR A 129 10.70 -56.92 -36.93
N SER A 130 11.66 -57.34 -37.73
CA SER A 130 11.74 -57.12 -39.17
C SER A 130 10.46 -57.60 -39.84
N GLY A 131 9.68 -56.65 -40.36
CA GLY A 131 8.53 -56.89 -41.21
C GLY A 131 8.54 -55.88 -42.34
N VAL A 132 9.31 -56.19 -43.39
CA VAL A 132 9.31 -55.46 -44.65
C VAL A 132 7.92 -55.57 -45.27
N LYS A 133 7.22 -54.44 -45.44
CA LYS A 133 6.29 -54.23 -46.55
C LYS A 133 6.43 -52.81 -47.06
N GLU A 134 7.04 -52.72 -48.24
CA GLU A 134 7.08 -51.54 -49.09
C GLU A 134 5.67 -51.01 -49.38
N LYS A 135 5.51 -49.69 -49.37
CA LYS A 135 4.82 -48.97 -50.44
C LYS A 135 5.27 -47.52 -50.50
N ARG A 136 5.81 -47.15 -51.67
CA ARG A 136 6.27 -45.82 -52.06
C ARG A 136 5.10 -44.86 -52.28
N SER A 137 5.23 -43.62 -51.82
CA SER A 137 5.15 -42.40 -52.64
C SER A 137 5.42 -41.15 -51.77
N ALA A 138 6.34 -40.32 -52.23
CA ALA A 138 6.70 -38.97 -51.72
C ALA A 138 6.47 -37.97 -52.89
N PRO A 139 6.68 -36.63 -52.79
CA PRO A 139 7.29 -35.78 -51.73
C PRO A 139 6.41 -34.51 -51.42
N THR A 140 6.66 -33.51 -50.55
CA THR A 140 7.87 -32.70 -50.32
C THR A 140 7.60 -31.68 -49.18
N ARG A 141 8.62 -31.40 -48.35
CA ARG A 141 9.06 -30.12 -47.68
C ARG A 141 9.35 -30.22 -46.16
N PRO A 142 10.31 -29.43 -45.63
CA PRO A 142 11.65 -29.94 -45.39
C PRO A 142 12.07 -29.93 -43.91
N THR A 143 13.01 -30.82 -43.65
CA THR A 143 13.78 -31.00 -42.43
C THR A 143 14.69 -29.80 -42.15
N THR A 144 14.55 -29.15 -41.00
CA THR A 144 15.66 -28.48 -40.31
C THR A 144 15.43 -28.49 -38.79
N SER A 145 15.92 -29.54 -38.14
CA SER A 145 16.62 -29.39 -36.86
C SER A 145 17.56 -30.58 -36.71
N PHE A 146 18.84 -30.30 -36.99
CA PHE A 146 19.96 -31.12 -36.58
C PHE A 146 20.00 -31.15 -35.04
N GLY A 147 19.20 -32.01 -34.44
CA GLY A 147 19.34 -32.40 -33.05
C GLY A 147 20.35 -33.52 -32.98
N PHE A 148 21.53 -33.22 -32.43
CA PHE A 148 22.55 -34.20 -32.04
C PHE A 148 21.89 -35.42 -31.37
N ARG A 149 21.84 -36.55 -32.09
CA ARG A 149 21.61 -37.86 -31.49
C ARG A 149 22.86 -38.23 -30.72
N GLN A 150 22.91 -37.84 -29.45
CA GLN A 150 23.90 -38.38 -28.53
C GLN A 150 23.63 -39.88 -28.40
N LYS A 151 24.54 -40.67 -28.97
CA LYS A 151 24.61 -42.11 -28.83
C LYS A 151 24.84 -42.39 -27.35
N GLN A 152 23.79 -42.75 -26.60
CA GLN A 152 23.94 -43.23 -25.22
C GLN A 152 24.60 -44.61 -25.29
N ASP A 153 25.92 -44.62 -25.08
CA ASP A 153 26.70 -45.83 -24.90
C ASP A 153 26.19 -46.64 -23.72
N ALA A 154 26.20 -47.95 -23.90
CA ALA A 154 25.58 -48.95 -23.05
C ALA A 154 26.25 -49.07 -21.67
N ASP A 155 25.42 -49.02 -20.62
CA ASP A 155 25.37 -49.77 -19.35
C ASP A 155 26.62 -50.20 -18.53
N ASP A 156 27.87 -50.07 -18.97
CA ASP A 156 29.05 -50.57 -18.22
C ASP A 156 29.63 -49.59 -17.17
N THR A 157 29.01 -48.42 -16.99
CA THR A 157 29.53 -47.35 -16.11
C THR A 157 28.64 -47.04 -14.91
N THR A 158 27.58 -47.83 -14.68
CA THR A 158 26.62 -47.59 -13.59
C THR A 158 26.69 -48.66 -12.52
N PHE A 159 26.63 -48.25 -11.26
CA PHE A 159 26.71 -49.10 -10.08
C PHE A 159 25.45 -48.93 -9.24
N VAL A 160 24.99 -50.03 -8.63
CA VAL A 160 23.88 -50.03 -7.66
C VAL A 160 24.45 -50.29 -6.28
N TYR A 161 24.12 -49.40 -5.35
CA TYR A 161 24.59 -49.39 -3.97
C TYR A 161 23.43 -49.69 -3.01
N LEU A 162 23.62 -50.64 -2.10
CA LEU A 162 22.68 -50.96 -1.03
C LEU A 162 23.03 -50.19 0.25
N LEU A 163 22.08 -49.39 0.72
CA LEU A 163 22.17 -48.69 2.00
C LEU A 163 21.17 -49.24 2.99
N THR A 164 21.57 -49.22 4.26
CA THR A 164 20.71 -49.53 5.39
C THR A 164 20.73 -48.41 6.43
N GLN A 165 19.68 -48.30 7.23
CA GLN A 165 19.59 -47.26 8.25
C GLN A 165 20.08 -47.78 9.60
N ASN A 166 21.04 -47.09 10.20
CA ASN A 166 21.56 -47.41 11.53
C ASN A 166 20.56 -47.04 12.65
N GLU A 167 20.88 -47.41 13.89
CA GLU A 167 20.02 -47.14 15.06
C GLU A 167 19.78 -45.64 15.32
N HIS A 168 20.70 -44.78 14.87
CA HIS A 168 20.60 -43.31 14.98
C HIS A 168 19.88 -42.65 13.80
N GLY A 169 19.32 -43.43 12.86
CA GLY A 169 18.61 -42.91 11.70
C GLY A 169 19.50 -42.47 10.52
N GLY A 170 20.82 -42.65 10.61
CA GLY A 170 21.77 -42.38 9.53
C GLY A 170 21.84 -43.52 8.51
N TRP A 171 21.96 -43.18 7.22
CA TRP A 171 22.18 -44.16 6.16
C TRP A 171 23.64 -44.60 6.12
N VAL A 172 23.86 -45.92 6.06
CA VAL A 172 25.17 -46.55 6.01
C VAL A 172 25.26 -47.47 4.79
N LEU A 173 26.38 -47.40 4.08
CA LEU A 173 26.64 -48.32 2.96
C LEU A 173 26.96 -49.73 3.48
N ARG A 174 26.22 -50.75 3.03
CA ARG A 174 26.49 -52.13 3.43
C ARG A 174 27.79 -52.64 2.80
N ALA A 175 28.60 -53.42 3.52
CA ALA A 175 29.93 -53.84 3.06
C ALA A 175 29.94 -54.58 1.70
N ASP A 176 28.84 -55.25 1.35
CA ASP A 176 28.67 -56.00 0.08
C ASP A 176 28.01 -55.17 -1.03
N ALA A 177 28.13 -53.83 -0.96
CA ALA A 177 27.23 -52.89 -1.63
C ALA A 177 27.23 -52.84 -3.16
N GLN A 178 28.17 -53.44 -3.89
CA GLN A 178 28.13 -53.42 -5.36
C GLN A 178 27.28 -54.57 -5.90
N LEU A 179 25.98 -54.32 -5.95
CA LEU A 179 25.03 -55.26 -6.54
C LEU A 179 25.14 -55.18 -8.06
N LYS A 180 25.39 -56.31 -8.73
CA LYS A 180 25.27 -56.41 -10.19
C LYS A 180 23.80 -56.68 -10.53
N PRO A 181 23.11 -55.75 -11.24
CA PRO A 181 21.75 -55.98 -11.70
C PRO A 181 21.64 -57.28 -12.50
N SER A 182 20.56 -58.05 -12.32
CA SER A 182 20.25 -59.14 -13.23
C SER A 182 19.94 -58.58 -14.63
N THR A 183 20.68 -59.03 -15.64
CA THR A 183 20.52 -58.60 -17.05
C THR A 183 19.15 -58.95 -17.65
N ILE A 184 18.41 -59.88 -17.03
CA ILE A 184 17.18 -60.46 -17.59
C ILE A 184 15.92 -59.70 -17.11
N ASN A 185 15.89 -59.27 -15.85
CA ASN A 185 14.67 -58.72 -15.21
C ASN A 185 14.85 -57.40 -14.48
N ASP A 186 16.05 -56.78 -14.52
CA ASP A 186 16.32 -55.49 -13.86
C ASP A 186 15.91 -55.50 -12.38
N GLN A 187 16.28 -56.59 -11.72
CA GLN A 187 15.97 -56.91 -10.34
C GLN A 187 17.25 -57.32 -9.62
N VAL A 188 17.28 -57.05 -8.32
CA VAL A 188 18.33 -57.51 -7.41
C VAL A 188 17.69 -58.45 -6.39
N ALA A 189 18.25 -59.65 -6.27
CA ALA A 189 17.94 -60.57 -5.20
C ALA A 189 19.06 -60.51 -4.15
N ILE A 190 18.69 -60.33 -2.88
CA ILE A 190 19.62 -60.12 -1.76
C ILE A 190 19.23 -61.07 -0.63
N GLU A 191 20.23 -61.71 -0.03
CA GLU A 191 20.04 -62.49 1.19
C GLU A 191 19.99 -61.55 2.41
N TRP A 192 18.94 -61.70 3.22
CA TRP A 192 18.60 -60.78 4.28
C TRP A 192 18.51 -61.48 5.62
N GLU A 193 19.30 -61.04 6.60
CA GLU A 193 19.45 -61.69 7.91
C GLU A 193 18.94 -60.83 9.07
N GLU A 194 18.65 -59.56 8.79
CA GLU A 194 18.33 -58.59 9.82
C GLU A 194 16.83 -58.56 10.14
N THR A 195 16.53 -58.40 11.42
CA THR A 195 15.17 -58.56 11.96
C THR A 195 14.29 -57.33 11.75
N LYS A 196 14.87 -56.15 11.73
CA LYS A 196 14.19 -54.90 11.42
C LYS A 196 15.20 -53.94 10.84
N GLU A 197 14.97 -53.51 9.60
CA GLU A 197 15.85 -52.55 8.97
C GLU A 197 15.14 -51.80 7.86
N ARG A 198 15.67 -50.61 7.56
CA ARG A 198 15.22 -49.79 6.47
C ARG A 198 16.29 -49.74 5.39
N ILE A 199 15.88 -49.92 4.15
CA ILE A 199 16.78 -50.14 3.02
C ILE A 199 16.47 -49.19 1.87
N LEU A 200 17.52 -48.84 1.13
CA LEU A 200 17.46 -47.99 -0.06
C LEU A 200 18.53 -48.46 -1.07
N LEU A 201 18.14 -48.58 -2.33
CA LEU A 201 19.09 -48.78 -3.43
C LEU A 201 19.33 -47.46 -4.15
N LEU A 202 20.60 -47.10 -4.34
CA LEU A 202 21.00 -45.96 -5.16
C LEU A 202 21.74 -46.44 -6.41
N ARG A 203 21.31 -45.98 -7.58
CA ARG A 203 22.05 -46.15 -8.83
C ARG A 203 22.84 -44.89 -9.11
N CYS A 204 24.16 -45.03 -9.25
CA CYS A 204 25.06 -43.93 -9.56
C CYS A 204 26.03 -44.31 -10.68
N LYS A 205 26.64 -43.31 -11.32
CA LYS A 205 27.80 -43.49 -12.20
C LYS A 205 29.01 -43.94 -11.38
N LYS A 206 30.04 -44.45 -12.07
CA LYS A 206 31.33 -44.76 -11.48
C LYS A 206 31.85 -43.59 -10.64
N MET A 207 32.13 -43.84 -9.38
CA MET A 207 32.73 -42.89 -8.44
C MET A 207 34.14 -43.33 -8.06
N ASP A 208 35.00 -42.37 -7.74
CA ASP A 208 36.33 -42.65 -7.22
C ASP A 208 36.24 -43.31 -5.84
N LYS A 209 37.06 -44.35 -5.61
CA LYS A 209 37.02 -45.15 -4.38
C LYS A 209 37.27 -44.30 -3.12
N LYS A 210 38.04 -43.23 -3.24
CA LYS A 210 38.39 -42.32 -2.13
C LYS A 210 37.19 -41.39 -1.86
N GLY A 211 36.56 -41.54 -0.70
CA GLY A 211 35.41 -40.71 -0.30
C GLY A 211 34.06 -41.14 -0.92
N MET A 212 34.00 -42.28 -1.61
CA MET A 212 32.76 -42.82 -2.19
C MET A 212 31.68 -43.05 -1.12
N VAL A 213 32.04 -43.71 -0.01
CA VAL A 213 31.10 -44.09 1.06
C VAL A 213 30.35 -42.89 1.63
N PRO A 214 31.01 -41.86 2.19
CA PRO A 214 30.31 -40.70 2.76
C PRO A 214 29.49 -39.92 1.72
N ARG A 215 29.91 -39.94 0.45
CA ARG A 215 29.18 -39.30 -0.65
C ARG A 215 27.86 -40.02 -0.94
N ILE A 216 27.85 -41.35 -0.99
CA ILE A 216 26.62 -42.15 -1.18
C ILE A 216 25.70 -42.02 0.03
N GLU A 217 26.24 -42.04 1.24
CA GLU A 217 25.45 -41.88 2.47
C GLU A 217 24.81 -40.48 2.55
N LYS A 218 25.55 -39.42 2.18
CA LYS A 218 25.02 -38.06 2.02
C LYS A 218 23.89 -38.03 0.99
N LEU A 219 24.03 -38.73 -0.14
CA LEU A 219 22.99 -38.81 -1.16
C LEU A 219 21.73 -39.50 -0.66
N ALA A 220 21.85 -40.62 0.05
CA ALA A 220 20.71 -41.31 0.64
C ALA A 220 19.95 -40.41 1.62
N LYS A 221 20.69 -39.69 2.49
CA LYS A 221 20.11 -38.69 3.39
C LYS A 221 19.43 -37.57 2.62
N ALA A 222 20.01 -37.06 1.54
CA ALA A 222 19.42 -36.01 0.72
C ALA A 222 18.11 -36.48 0.03
N VAL A 223 18.09 -37.69 -0.52
CA VAL A 223 16.90 -38.30 -1.12
C VAL A 223 15.80 -38.47 -0.07
N GLU A 224 16.13 -38.98 1.10
CA GLU A 224 15.17 -39.10 2.19
C GLU A 224 14.63 -37.73 2.65
N SER A 225 15.51 -36.77 2.92
CA SER A 225 15.13 -35.42 3.34
C SER A 225 14.24 -34.73 2.31
N PHE A 226 14.46 -35.00 1.01
CA PHE A 226 13.62 -34.47 -0.05
C PHE A 226 12.17 -34.97 0.00
N LEU A 227 11.94 -36.21 0.47
CA LEU A 227 10.58 -36.76 0.60
C LEU A 227 9.73 -36.07 1.67
N TYR A 228 10.37 -35.51 2.70
CA TYR A 228 9.71 -34.73 3.75
C TYR A 228 9.45 -33.29 3.33
N LYS A 229 10.17 -32.79 2.32
CA LYS A 229 9.97 -31.45 1.77
C LYS A 229 8.81 -31.41 0.77
N ARG A 230 8.14 -30.27 0.72
CA ARG A 230 7.10 -29.90 -0.23
C ARG A 230 7.52 -28.56 -0.81
N TYR A 231 7.75 -28.54 -2.11
CA TYR A 231 8.02 -27.29 -2.81
C TYR A 231 6.69 -26.63 -3.10
N VAL A 232 6.49 -25.46 -2.51
CA VAL A 232 5.30 -24.65 -2.66
C VAL A 232 5.65 -23.35 -3.34
N ASN A 233 4.78 -22.92 -4.22
CA ASN A 233 4.84 -21.61 -4.83
C ASN A 233 3.93 -20.68 -4.02
N PHE A 234 4.50 -19.55 -3.57
CA PHE A 234 3.76 -18.56 -2.80
C PHE A 234 3.01 -17.61 -3.75
N ILE A 235 1.75 -17.94 -4.03
CA ILE A 235 0.92 -17.19 -4.98
C ILE A 235 0.35 -15.97 -4.27
N VAL A 236 0.61 -14.78 -4.80
CA VAL A 236 0.02 -13.51 -4.37
C VAL A 236 -0.64 -12.85 -5.58
N ARG A 237 -1.96 -12.72 -5.60
CA ARG A 237 -2.67 -12.13 -6.75
C ARG A 237 -3.56 -10.99 -6.31
N GLN A 238 -3.71 -10.00 -7.18
CA GLN A 238 -4.52 -8.80 -6.96
C GLN A 238 -5.65 -8.79 -7.98
N LYS A 239 -6.81 -8.29 -7.57
CA LYS A 239 -7.97 -8.19 -8.45
C LYS A 239 -7.81 -6.99 -9.39
N SER A 240 -7.93 -7.16 -10.72
CA SER A 240 -7.74 -6.04 -11.65
C SER A 240 -8.79 -4.94 -11.51
N SER A 241 -10.03 -5.30 -11.16
CA SER A 241 -11.09 -4.31 -10.92
C SER A 241 -10.85 -3.50 -9.65
N GLU A 242 -10.22 -4.12 -8.64
CA GLU A 242 -10.02 -3.55 -7.30
C GLU A 242 -8.65 -3.99 -6.77
N PRO A 243 -7.56 -3.28 -7.10
CA PRO A 243 -6.20 -3.71 -6.75
C PRO A 243 -5.92 -3.82 -5.25
N ARG A 244 -6.82 -3.29 -4.41
CA ARG A 244 -6.81 -3.44 -2.95
C ARG A 244 -7.22 -4.83 -2.48
N ASN A 245 -7.93 -5.59 -3.29
CA ASN A 245 -8.36 -6.94 -2.93
C ASN A 245 -7.32 -7.94 -3.39
N ILE A 246 -6.78 -8.70 -2.43
CA ILE A 246 -5.72 -9.67 -2.69
C ILE A 246 -6.11 -11.09 -2.27
N ILE A 247 -5.45 -12.05 -2.89
CA ILE A 247 -5.50 -13.46 -2.52
C ILE A 247 -4.09 -14.00 -2.35
N ILE A 248 -3.85 -14.67 -1.22
CA ILE A 248 -2.60 -15.32 -0.90
C ILE A 248 -2.87 -16.82 -0.76
N HIS A 249 -2.09 -17.64 -1.47
CA HIS A 249 -2.22 -19.09 -1.35
C HIS A 249 -0.89 -19.81 -1.59
N PRO A 250 -0.31 -20.45 -0.55
CA PRO A 250 0.81 -21.37 -0.73
C PRO A 250 0.32 -22.69 -1.34
N VAL A 251 0.67 -22.94 -2.60
CA VAL A 251 0.23 -24.13 -3.35
C VAL A 251 1.44 -24.95 -3.77
N LEU A 252 1.32 -26.28 -3.87
CA LEU A 252 2.37 -27.10 -4.46
C LEU A 252 2.84 -26.54 -5.82
N ALA A 253 4.15 -26.42 -6.01
CA ALA A 253 4.74 -25.81 -7.20
C ALA A 253 4.29 -26.48 -8.51
N ASN A 254 4.10 -27.79 -8.52
CA ASN A 254 3.61 -28.53 -9.69
C ASN A 254 2.11 -28.31 -9.99
N LYS A 255 1.37 -27.62 -9.13
CA LYS A 255 -0.04 -27.25 -9.31
C LYS A 255 -0.24 -25.74 -9.41
N SER A 256 0.81 -24.92 -9.27
CA SER A 256 0.70 -23.46 -9.22
C SER A 256 -0.01 -22.89 -10.44
N GLU A 257 0.36 -23.32 -11.65
CA GLU A 257 -0.26 -22.87 -12.90
C GLU A 257 -1.78 -23.10 -12.94
N ARG A 258 -2.27 -24.22 -12.38
CA ARG A 258 -3.71 -24.52 -12.30
C ARG A 258 -4.43 -23.49 -11.43
N PHE A 259 -3.83 -23.14 -10.29
CA PHE A 259 -4.43 -22.17 -9.36
C PHE A 259 -4.29 -20.74 -9.85
N ILE A 260 -3.16 -20.37 -10.48
CA ILE A 260 -2.99 -19.05 -11.11
C ILE A 260 -4.08 -18.81 -12.17
N LYS A 261 -4.36 -19.80 -13.02
CA LYS A 261 -5.44 -19.72 -14.01
C LYS A 261 -6.82 -19.60 -13.36
N LYS A 262 -7.08 -20.42 -12.34
CA LYS A 262 -8.33 -20.34 -11.56
C LYS A 262 -8.54 -18.94 -10.97
N TYR A 263 -7.51 -18.35 -10.36
CA TYR A 263 -7.60 -17.03 -9.76
C TYR A 263 -7.75 -15.92 -10.80
N ALA A 264 -7.13 -16.07 -11.96
CA ALA A 264 -7.36 -15.15 -13.08
C ALA A 264 -8.83 -15.19 -13.55
N GLU A 265 -9.47 -16.36 -13.59
CA GLU A 265 -10.91 -16.50 -13.89
C GLU A 265 -11.80 -15.85 -12.82
N ASP A 266 -11.38 -15.89 -11.55
CA ASP A 266 -12.04 -15.21 -10.42
C ASP A 266 -11.77 -13.68 -10.40
N GLY A 267 -11.01 -13.15 -11.37
CA GLY A 267 -10.68 -11.72 -11.51
C GLY A 267 -9.38 -11.27 -10.82
N TYR A 268 -8.64 -12.20 -10.20
CA TYR A 268 -7.30 -11.99 -9.63
C TYR A 268 -6.20 -12.27 -10.68
N ASP A 269 -6.24 -11.48 -11.74
CA ASP A 269 -5.40 -11.60 -12.94
C ASP A 269 -4.15 -10.68 -12.91
N ASP A 270 -3.96 -9.88 -11.86
CA ASP A 270 -2.76 -9.07 -11.64
C ASP A 270 -1.95 -9.55 -10.41
N GLY A 271 -0.76 -8.98 -10.21
CA GLY A 271 0.10 -9.22 -9.07
C GLY A 271 1.18 -10.30 -9.29
N PRO A 272 2.26 -10.23 -8.50
CA PRO A 272 3.45 -11.09 -8.64
C PRO A 272 3.27 -12.52 -8.10
N VAL A 273 3.96 -13.47 -8.68
CA VAL A 273 4.07 -14.83 -8.14
C VAL A 273 5.41 -14.98 -7.44
N GLY A 274 5.42 -15.49 -6.21
CA GLY A 274 6.65 -15.72 -5.46
C GLY A 274 7.47 -16.89 -5.96
N ASP A 275 8.69 -17.02 -5.45
CA ASP A 275 9.57 -18.13 -5.74
C ASP A 275 9.09 -19.44 -5.10
N ASP A 276 9.58 -20.56 -5.62
CA ASP A 276 9.34 -21.87 -5.02
C ASP A 276 10.13 -22.01 -3.71
N VAL A 277 9.43 -22.22 -2.61
CA VAL A 277 10.01 -22.42 -1.29
C VAL A 277 9.79 -23.85 -0.80
N ALA A 278 10.75 -24.38 -0.05
CA ALA A 278 10.65 -25.71 0.54
C ALA A 278 10.04 -25.62 1.93
N VAL A 279 8.88 -26.25 2.11
CA VAL A 279 8.18 -26.40 3.41
C VAL A 279 7.99 -27.87 3.76
N HIS A 280 7.48 -28.19 4.93
CA HIS A 280 7.06 -29.55 5.29
C HIS A 280 5.65 -29.57 5.90
N GLU A 281 5.02 -30.74 5.93
CA GLU A 281 3.72 -30.91 6.58
C GLU A 281 3.82 -30.53 8.07
N GLY A 282 2.85 -29.78 8.58
CA GLY A 282 2.81 -29.35 9.98
C GLY A 282 3.71 -28.17 10.31
N GLN A 283 4.40 -27.57 9.33
CA GLN A 283 5.24 -26.39 9.55
C GLN A 283 4.38 -25.16 9.85
N ARG A 284 4.71 -24.41 10.92
CA ARG A 284 4.06 -23.14 11.24
C ARG A 284 4.64 -22.03 10.36
N LEU A 285 3.79 -21.36 9.62
CA LEU A 285 4.13 -20.27 8.72
C LEU A 285 3.38 -19.00 9.12
N GLU A 286 4.00 -17.85 8.86
CA GLU A 286 3.41 -16.53 9.09
C GLU A 286 3.59 -15.65 7.86
N ILE A 287 2.57 -14.86 7.53
CA ILE A 287 2.65 -13.84 6.49
C ILE A 287 2.90 -12.48 7.14
N LYS A 288 4.02 -11.84 6.79
CA LYS A 288 4.40 -10.51 7.27
C LYS A 288 4.33 -9.46 6.17
N PHE A 289 4.04 -8.23 6.56
CA PHE A 289 3.97 -7.08 5.66
C PHE A 289 5.09 -6.09 5.93
N ARG A 290 5.73 -5.61 4.85
CA ARG A 290 6.80 -4.61 4.92
C ARG A 290 6.55 -3.48 3.93
N GLY A 291 6.86 -2.25 4.34
CA GLY A 291 6.71 -1.06 3.50
C GLY A 291 5.37 -0.36 3.70
N ASN A 292 4.86 0.30 2.66
CA ASN A 292 3.73 1.21 2.79
C ASN A 292 2.35 0.54 2.62
N LEU A 293 2.29 -0.77 2.43
CA LEU A 293 1.04 -1.52 2.26
C LEU A 293 0.90 -2.53 3.40
N GLN A 294 -0.27 -2.56 4.03
CA GLN A 294 -0.63 -3.47 5.11
C GLN A 294 -2.09 -3.94 4.95
N PRO A 295 -2.50 -5.03 5.62
CA PRO A 295 -3.91 -5.41 5.71
C PRO A 295 -4.76 -4.24 6.21
N SER A 296 -5.95 -4.09 5.65
CA SER A 296 -6.90 -3.08 6.11
C SER A 296 -7.32 -3.37 7.56
N PRO A 297 -7.39 -2.37 8.46
CA PRO A 297 -7.84 -2.58 9.84
C PRO A 297 -9.26 -3.16 9.94
N ASP A 298 -10.10 -2.90 8.94
CA ASP A 298 -11.50 -3.36 8.90
C ASP A 298 -11.63 -4.85 8.53
N ASP A 299 -10.58 -5.46 7.96
CA ASP A 299 -10.57 -6.80 7.39
C ASP A 299 -9.20 -7.46 7.63
N TYR A 300 -8.85 -7.63 8.92
CA TYR A 300 -7.56 -8.18 9.32
C TYR A 300 -7.63 -9.72 9.39
N PRO A 301 -6.94 -10.45 8.49
CA PRO A 301 -6.98 -11.91 8.45
C PRO A 301 -6.07 -12.55 9.51
N ASP A 302 -6.30 -13.83 9.79
CA ASP A 302 -5.31 -14.67 10.47
C ASP A 302 -4.13 -14.94 9.51
N LEU A 303 -2.98 -14.37 9.82
CA LEU A 303 -1.77 -14.47 8.99
C LEU A 303 -0.82 -15.60 9.41
N GLU A 304 -1.10 -16.25 10.55
CA GLU A 304 -0.38 -17.45 11.00
C GLU A 304 -1.20 -18.70 10.68
N PHE A 305 -0.56 -19.71 10.09
CA PHE A 305 -1.20 -20.98 9.80
C PHE A 305 -0.21 -22.15 9.81
N VAL A 306 -0.75 -23.36 9.98
CA VAL A 306 0.02 -24.61 9.85
C VAL A 306 -0.12 -25.13 8.43
N TYR A 307 0.99 -25.25 7.71
CA TYR A 307 0.97 -25.76 6.36
C TYR A 307 0.60 -27.25 6.33
N ASN A 308 -0.45 -27.57 5.58
CA ASN A 308 -0.80 -28.94 5.26
C ASN A 308 -1.29 -29.04 3.82
N THR A 309 -0.65 -29.87 3.01
CA THR A 309 -0.93 -29.95 1.56
C THR A 309 -2.42 -30.18 1.22
N ALA A 310 -3.19 -30.82 2.10
CA ALA A 310 -4.61 -31.10 1.90
C ALA A 310 -5.57 -30.11 2.57
N LEU A 311 -5.10 -29.29 3.52
CA LEU A 311 -5.94 -28.39 4.32
C LEU A 311 -5.59 -26.91 4.15
N THR A 312 -4.49 -26.56 3.49
CA THR A 312 -4.15 -25.16 3.23
C THR A 312 -5.20 -24.55 2.29
N GLU A 313 -5.88 -23.52 2.78
CA GLU A 313 -6.88 -22.74 2.05
C GLU A 313 -6.32 -21.37 1.64
N PRO A 314 -6.86 -20.73 0.59
CA PRO A 314 -6.47 -19.38 0.22
C PRO A 314 -6.96 -18.35 1.25
N ILE A 315 -6.13 -17.34 1.52
CA ILE A 315 -6.44 -16.22 2.41
C ILE A 315 -6.76 -15.00 1.54
N THR A 316 -7.95 -14.44 1.68
CA THR A 316 -8.42 -13.28 0.91
C THR A 316 -8.76 -12.12 1.83
N PHE A 317 -8.28 -10.92 1.52
CA PHE A 317 -8.52 -9.72 2.32
C PHE A 317 -8.16 -8.45 1.54
N SER A 318 -8.54 -7.31 2.11
CA SER A 318 -8.21 -5.98 1.58
C SER A 318 -6.91 -5.41 2.15
N ILE A 319 -6.13 -4.72 1.33
CA ILE A 319 -4.94 -3.96 1.75
C ILE A 319 -5.14 -2.45 1.59
N ALA A 320 -4.42 -1.68 2.41
CA ALA A 320 -4.45 -0.22 2.39
C ALA A 320 -3.05 0.38 2.56
N GLU A 321 -2.87 1.61 2.07
CA GLU A 321 -1.67 2.38 2.33
C GLU A 321 -1.58 2.84 3.79
N VAL A 322 -0.41 2.68 4.41
CA VAL A 322 -0.15 3.16 5.78
C VAL A 322 0.03 4.68 5.76
N GLU A 323 0.87 5.19 4.85
CA GLU A 323 1.14 6.61 4.67
C GLU A 323 0.77 7.07 3.26
N LYS A 324 -0.26 7.94 3.18
CA LYS A 324 -0.77 8.49 1.91
C LYS A 324 0.26 9.33 1.15
N PHE A 325 1.20 9.94 1.88
CA PHE A 325 2.23 10.81 1.30
C PHE A 325 3.55 10.10 1.00
N ALA A 326 3.66 8.80 1.26
CA ALA A 326 4.85 8.03 0.93
C ALA A 326 5.02 7.87 -0.58
N GLN A 327 6.26 7.59 -1.01
CA GLN A 327 6.59 7.28 -2.41
C GLN A 327 6.14 8.38 -3.40
N LYS A 328 6.28 9.67 -3.04
CA LYS A 328 5.73 10.82 -3.80
C LYS A 328 6.10 10.84 -5.29
N SER A 329 7.26 10.31 -5.65
CA SER A 329 7.75 10.23 -7.03
C SER A 329 7.13 9.09 -7.84
N LEU A 330 6.32 8.22 -7.24
CA LEU A 330 5.65 7.09 -7.90
C LEU A 330 4.14 7.32 -7.97
N PRO A 331 3.50 6.95 -9.10
CA PRO A 331 2.03 6.96 -9.24
C PRO A 331 1.35 5.78 -8.54
N ILE A 332 2.12 4.94 -7.84
CA ILE A 332 1.68 3.73 -7.16
C ILE A 332 2.22 3.72 -5.73
N TYR A 333 1.48 3.12 -4.81
CA TYR A 333 2.01 2.64 -3.54
C TYR A 333 2.65 1.27 -3.73
N LYS A 334 3.80 1.04 -3.11
CA LYS A 334 4.48 -0.27 -3.08
C LYS A 334 4.63 -0.79 -1.67
N GLY A 335 4.49 -2.10 -1.52
CA GLY A 335 4.77 -2.85 -0.31
C GLY A 335 5.26 -4.25 -0.64
N PHE A 336 5.60 -5.01 0.39
CA PHE A 336 6.12 -6.37 0.29
C PHE A 336 5.35 -7.29 1.23
N ILE A 337 5.06 -8.48 0.73
CA ILE A 337 4.51 -9.60 1.51
C ILE A 337 5.63 -10.63 1.66
N GLN A 338 5.86 -11.05 2.89
CA GLN A 338 6.89 -12.02 3.26
C GLN A 338 6.22 -13.27 3.82
N LEU A 339 6.64 -14.45 3.35
CA LEU A 339 6.29 -15.71 3.98
C LEU A 339 7.43 -16.13 4.90
N CYS A 340 7.17 -16.29 6.18
CA CYS A 340 8.15 -16.60 7.21
C CYS A 340 7.88 -17.95 7.85
N CYS A 341 8.94 -18.63 8.29
CA CYS A 341 8.85 -19.83 9.12
C CYS A 341 9.00 -19.47 10.60
N LEU A 342 8.05 -19.93 11.44
CA LEU A 342 8.02 -19.68 12.89
C LEU A 342 8.79 -20.72 13.72
N GLN A 343 9.85 -21.30 13.16
CA GLN A 343 10.65 -22.32 13.84
C GLN A 343 12.14 -22.10 13.58
N SER A 344 12.95 -22.13 14.66
CA SER A 344 14.38 -22.44 14.57
C SER A 344 14.63 -23.86 15.11
N GLU A 345 15.66 -24.51 14.57
CA GLU A 345 16.12 -25.82 15.04
C GLU A 345 16.59 -25.80 16.51
N ASP A 346 16.72 -24.61 17.13
CA ASP A 346 17.28 -24.37 18.47
C ASP A 346 16.30 -23.75 19.48
N GLY A 347 15.00 -23.70 19.19
CA GLY A 347 13.98 -23.22 20.15
C GLY A 347 14.00 -21.71 20.44
N LYS A 348 14.77 -20.93 19.67
CA LYS A 348 14.62 -19.47 19.59
C LYS A 348 13.69 -19.12 18.44
N GLU A 349 12.69 -18.29 18.67
CA GLU A 349 11.87 -17.72 17.60
C GLU A 349 12.75 -16.76 16.76
N GLU A 350 13.36 -17.29 15.70
CA GLU A 350 14.03 -16.49 14.68
C GLU A 350 13.17 -16.50 13.42
N ASP A 351 12.80 -15.31 12.97
CA ASP A 351 12.05 -15.09 11.74
C ASP A 351 12.92 -15.43 10.53
N ASN A 352 12.72 -16.62 9.97
CA ASN A 352 13.34 -17.00 8.69
C ASN A 352 12.39 -16.70 7.54
N VAL A 353 12.65 -15.60 6.83
CA VAL A 353 11.93 -15.24 5.59
C VAL A 353 12.25 -16.30 4.52
N LEU A 354 11.21 -17.01 4.06
CA LEU A 354 11.31 -18.01 3.00
C LEU A 354 11.27 -17.37 1.61
N THR A 355 10.36 -16.41 1.41
CA THR A 355 10.25 -15.64 0.16
C THR A 355 9.59 -14.29 0.42
N GLU A 356 9.86 -13.32 -0.45
CA GLU A 356 9.31 -11.96 -0.41
C GLU A 356 8.79 -11.58 -1.79
N VAL A 357 7.62 -10.94 -1.81
CA VAL A 357 6.90 -10.62 -3.04
C VAL A 357 6.43 -9.17 -3.01
N CYS A 358 6.70 -8.40 -4.08
CA CYS A 358 6.40 -6.97 -4.14
C CYS A 358 5.02 -6.68 -4.76
N MET A 359 4.14 -6.10 -3.97
CA MET A 359 2.78 -5.73 -4.38
C MET A 359 2.63 -4.22 -4.60
N THR A 360 1.65 -3.83 -5.41
CA THR A 360 1.44 -2.43 -5.79
C THR A 360 -0.04 -2.05 -5.85
N ILE A 361 -0.37 -0.82 -5.48
CA ILE A 361 -1.73 -0.26 -5.62
C ILE A 361 -1.61 1.11 -6.31
N PRO A 362 -2.47 1.45 -7.29
CA PRO A 362 -2.47 2.79 -7.87
C PRO A 362 -2.83 3.85 -6.83
N LYS A 363 -2.16 4.99 -6.90
CA LYS A 363 -2.56 6.17 -6.13
C LYS A 363 -3.82 6.77 -6.73
N PRO A 364 -4.73 7.33 -5.91
CA PRO A 364 -5.83 8.10 -6.43
C PRO A 364 -5.30 9.24 -7.30
N GLU A 365 -6.00 9.55 -8.38
CA GLU A 365 -5.65 10.71 -9.21
C GLU A 365 -5.61 11.96 -8.33
N THR A 366 -4.51 12.70 -8.40
CA THR A 366 -4.36 13.94 -7.67
C THR A 366 -5.45 14.90 -8.16
N GLU A 367 -6.42 15.21 -7.30
CA GLU A 367 -7.42 16.23 -7.62
C GLU A 367 -6.67 17.51 -8.05
N PRO A 368 -7.08 18.15 -9.17
CA PRO A 368 -6.48 19.41 -9.58
C PRO A 368 -6.52 20.36 -8.39
N PRO A 369 -5.42 21.09 -8.09
CA PRO A 369 -5.41 22.00 -6.95
C PRO A 369 -6.65 22.89 -7.03
N ALA A 370 -7.48 22.86 -5.99
CA ALA A 370 -8.66 23.69 -5.92
C ALA A 370 -8.28 25.12 -6.30
N GLU A 371 -9.10 25.78 -7.14
CA GLU A 371 -8.85 27.14 -7.56
C GLU A 371 -8.44 27.98 -6.35
N VAL A 372 -7.30 28.66 -6.45
CA VAL A 372 -6.75 29.44 -5.34
C VAL A 372 -7.78 30.50 -4.96
N ARG A 373 -8.59 30.21 -3.94
CA ARG A 373 -9.55 31.15 -3.34
C ARG A 373 -8.73 32.20 -2.61
N ARG A 374 -8.34 33.24 -3.34
CA ARG A 374 -7.72 34.42 -2.76
C ARG A 374 -8.77 35.09 -1.88
N ALA A 375 -8.45 35.30 -0.60
CA ALA A 375 -9.31 36.07 0.28
C ALA A 375 -9.67 37.41 -0.41
N PRO A 376 -10.94 37.84 -0.40
CA PRO A 376 -11.32 39.15 -0.88
C PRO A 376 -10.56 40.20 -0.06
N LEU A 377 -9.52 40.79 -0.67
CA LEU A 377 -8.82 41.92 -0.07
C LEU A 377 -9.70 43.15 -0.30
N GLU A 378 -10.53 43.49 0.69
CA GLU A 378 -11.17 44.80 0.74
C GLU A 378 -10.10 45.85 1.00
N ILE A 379 -9.72 46.57 -0.06
CA ILE A 379 -8.79 47.69 0.07
C ILE A 379 -9.60 48.91 0.49
N ARG A 380 -9.51 49.25 1.78
CA ARG A 380 -9.92 50.57 2.30
C ARG A 380 -8.89 51.60 1.89
N THR A 381 -9.07 52.19 0.72
CA THR A 381 -8.37 53.43 0.35
C THR A 381 -9.02 54.59 1.10
N ASP A 382 -8.44 55.00 2.22
CA ASP A 382 -8.84 56.22 2.93
C ASP A 382 -8.28 57.44 2.17
N GLY A 383 -9.06 57.96 1.22
CA GLY A 383 -8.68 59.08 0.35
C GLY A 383 -9.72 59.37 -0.75
N PRO A 384 -9.54 60.48 -1.49
CA PRO A 384 -10.47 60.93 -2.54
C PRO A 384 -10.59 59.94 -3.71
N VAL A 385 -9.55 59.12 -3.93
CA VAL A 385 -9.56 58.03 -4.90
C VAL A 385 -9.87 56.73 -4.15
N ASN A 386 -11.17 56.38 -4.10
CA ASN A 386 -11.71 55.20 -3.43
C ASN A 386 -12.38 54.22 -4.41
N ASN A 387 -12.89 53.09 -3.93
CA ASN A 387 -13.50 52.09 -4.83
C ASN A 387 -14.69 52.67 -5.60
N ASP A 388 -15.46 53.57 -5.00
CA ASP A 388 -16.65 54.15 -5.61
C ASP A 388 -16.26 55.14 -6.72
N THR A 389 -15.26 55.99 -6.48
CA THR A 389 -14.73 56.89 -7.52
C THR A 389 -14.05 56.14 -8.65
N LEU A 390 -13.37 55.03 -8.36
CA LEU A 390 -12.79 54.19 -9.42
C LEU A 390 -13.85 53.46 -10.26
N ARG A 391 -14.98 53.05 -9.65
CA ARG A 391 -16.12 52.46 -10.39
C ARG A 391 -16.80 53.49 -11.26
N TRP A 392 -17.07 54.69 -10.72
CA TRP A 392 -17.61 55.81 -11.48
C TRP A 392 -16.69 56.19 -12.66
N LEU A 393 -15.39 56.35 -12.44
CA LEU A 393 -14.46 56.61 -13.56
C LEU A 393 -14.45 55.46 -14.58
N ALA A 394 -14.56 54.21 -14.13
CA ALA A 394 -14.60 53.06 -15.02
C ALA A 394 -15.87 53.04 -15.89
N SER A 395 -17.03 53.43 -15.35
CA SER A 395 -18.27 53.53 -16.13
C SER A 395 -18.19 54.68 -17.13
N GLU A 396 -17.70 55.85 -16.73
CA GLU A 396 -17.59 57.03 -17.62
C GLU A 396 -16.51 56.90 -18.71
N LEU A 397 -15.48 56.09 -18.48
CA LEU A 397 -14.47 55.77 -19.49
C LEU A 397 -14.89 54.61 -20.40
N ALA A 398 -15.82 53.76 -19.95
CA ALA A 398 -16.36 52.68 -20.77
C ALA A 398 -17.32 53.20 -21.85
N THR A 399 -18.01 54.32 -21.60
CA THR A 399 -18.95 54.95 -22.54
C THR A 399 -18.25 55.70 -23.68
N SER A 400 -17.05 56.26 -23.46
CA SER A 400 -16.33 57.06 -24.45
C SER A 400 -15.41 56.27 -25.40
N GLY A 401 -15.41 54.94 -25.34
CA GLY A 401 -14.70 54.05 -26.27
C GLY A 401 -13.34 53.58 -25.75
N ASP A 402 -12.29 53.69 -26.57
CA ASP A 402 -10.96 53.06 -26.34
C ASP A 402 -9.93 53.99 -25.67
N GLU A 403 -10.34 55.17 -25.22
CA GLU A 403 -9.49 56.21 -24.62
C GLU A 403 -8.76 55.74 -23.36
N TRP A 404 -9.36 54.83 -22.60
CA TRP A 404 -8.75 54.20 -21.42
C TRP A 404 -7.40 53.50 -21.74
N LYS A 405 -7.16 53.12 -23.00
CA LYS A 405 -5.86 52.60 -23.44
C LYS A 405 -4.76 53.67 -23.38
N ASN A 406 -5.08 54.92 -23.73
CA ASN A 406 -4.17 56.06 -23.58
C ASN A 406 -3.98 56.41 -22.10
N LEU A 407 -5.05 56.36 -21.31
CA LEU A 407 -4.98 56.52 -19.85
C LEU A 407 -4.00 55.51 -19.23
N SER A 408 -4.04 54.24 -19.67
CA SER A 408 -3.11 53.20 -19.21
C SER A 408 -1.63 53.57 -19.40
N HIS A 409 -1.33 54.26 -20.50
CA HIS A 409 0.01 54.72 -20.84
C HIS A 409 0.44 55.88 -19.93
N TYR A 410 -0.43 56.88 -19.73
CA TYR A 410 -0.15 58.01 -18.84
C TYR A 410 -0.06 57.61 -17.36
N LEU A 411 -0.82 56.59 -16.94
CA LEU A 411 -0.72 55.97 -15.61
C LEU A 411 0.48 55.02 -15.46
N ARG A 412 1.31 54.85 -16.52
CA ARG A 412 2.53 54.03 -16.55
C ARG A 412 2.30 52.56 -16.21
N ILE A 413 1.20 51.97 -16.69
CA ILE A 413 0.95 50.54 -16.56
C ILE A 413 1.68 49.79 -17.68
N PRO A 414 2.56 48.83 -17.38
CA PRO A 414 3.28 48.08 -18.41
C PRO A 414 2.34 47.30 -19.34
N ARG A 415 2.64 47.27 -20.63
CA ARG A 415 1.82 46.59 -21.67
C ARG A 415 1.57 45.11 -21.36
N ALA A 416 2.56 44.40 -20.82
CA ALA A 416 2.41 43.00 -20.39
C ALA A 416 1.35 42.83 -19.28
N ARG A 417 1.26 43.81 -18.37
CA ARG A 417 0.26 43.79 -17.29
C ARG A 417 -1.13 44.13 -17.84
N LEU A 418 -1.22 45.06 -18.79
CA LEU A 418 -2.46 45.39 -19.48
C LEU A 418 -3.04 44.17 -20.22
N GLN A 419 -2.21 43.43 -20.95
CA GLN A 419 -2.61 42.20 -21.64
C GLN A 419 -3.11 41.12 -20.67
N ALA A 420 -2.46 40.98 -19.50
CA ALA A 420 -2.91 40.06 -18.46
C ALA A 420 -4.29 40.46 -17.89
N ILE A 421 -4.52 41.76 -17.65
CA ILE A 421 -5.82 42.27 -17.18
C ILE A 421 -6.91 41.99 -18.23
N GLN A 422 -6.64 42.25 -19.51
CA GLN A 422 -7.56 41.96 -20.61
C GLN A 422 -7.89 40.46 -20.70
N ARG A 423 -6.88 39.57 -20.56
CA ARG A 423 -7.10 38.12 -20.55
C ARG A 423 -7.95 37.67 -19.36
N ASN A 424 -7.71 38.23 -18.18
CA ASN A 424 -8.46 37.89 -16.95
C ASN A 424 -9.90 38.40 -16.95
N CYS A 425 -10.19 39.45 -17.73
CA CYS A 425 -11.50 40.08 -17.84
C CYS A 425 -12.22 39.71 -19.15
N GLN A 426 -11.77 38.67 -19.87
CA GLN A 426 -12.44 38.20 -21.08
C GLN A 426 -13.92 37.90 -20.79
N GLY A 427 -14.81 38.48 -21.60
CA GLY A 427 -16.26 38.31 -21.47
C GLY A 427 -16.96 39.22 -20.44
N LYS A 428 -16.24 40.09 -19.71
CA LYS A 428 -16.79 40.91 -18.60
C LYS A 428 -17.04 42.40 -18.93
N GLY A 429 -16.93 42.79 -20.20
CA GLY A 429 -17.10 44.18 -20.66
C GLY A 429 -15.89 45.10 -20.37
N ASN A 430 -15.87 46.26 -21.02
CA ASN A 430 -14.77 47.24 -20.89
C ASN A 430 -14.71 47.88 -19.49
N GLU A 431 -15.85 48.11 -18.84
CA GLU A 431 -15.92 48.67 -17.50
C GLU A 431 -15.10 47.85 -16.48
N SER A 432 -15.26 46.52 -16.49
CA SER A 432 -14.49 45.60 -15.64
C SER A 432 -12.98 45.68 -15.91
N VAL A 433 -12.58 45.83 -17.18
CA VAL A 433 -11.17 45.98 -17.59
C VAL A 433 -10.59 47.29 -17.06
N ILE A 434 -11.35 48.39 -17.19
CA ILE A 434 -10.94 49.73 -16.76
C ILE A 434 -10.86 49.79 -15.23
N PHE A 435 -11.82 49.20 -14.52
CA PHE A 435 -11.78 49.13 -13.07
C PHE A 435 -10.56 48.35 -12.56
N GLU A 436 -10.27 47.18 -13.11
CA GLU A 436 -9.07 46.39 -12.74
C GLU A 436 -7.75 47.10 -13.10
N LEU A 437 -7.77 47.90 -14.18
CA LEU A 437 -6.66 48.75 -14.58
C LEU A 437 -6.40 49.86 -13.57
N LEU A 438 -7.44 50.62 -13.21
CA LEU A 438 -7.37 51.68 -12.21
C LEU A 438 -6.98 51.12 -10.85
N MET A 439 -7.54 49.98 -10.46
CA MET A 439 -7.18 49.26 -9.23
C MET A 439 -5.72 48.81 -9.23
N THR A 440 -5.23 48.30 -10.36
CA THR A 440 -3.81 47.95 -10.54
C THR A 440 -2.90 49.17 -10.41
N TRP A 441 -3.31 50.32 -10.92
CA TRP A 441 -2.58 51.57 -10.76
C TRP A 441 -2.59 52.06 -9.30
N VAL A 442 -3.75 52.13 -8.65
CA VAL A 442 -3.88 52.55 -7.24
C VAL A 442 -3.02 51.70 -6.31
N LYS A 443 -2.90 50.40 -6.58
CA LYS A 443 -2.03 49.46 -5.84
C LYS A 443 -0.53 49.74 -6.04
N LYS A 444 -0.13 50.32 -7.18
CA LYS A 444 1.26 50.63 -7.50
C LYS A 444 1.71 52.00 -6.99
N VAL A 445 0.80 52.96 -6.86
CA VAL A 445 1.15 54.31 -6.41
C VAL A 445 1.41 54.31 -4.91
N PRO A 446 2.59 54.79 -4.45
CA PRO A 446 2.88 54.91 -3.02
C PRO A 446 1.83 55.75 -2.28
N ARG A 447 1.51 55.36 -1.04
CA ARG A 447 0.49 56.04 -0.21
C ARG A 447 0.74 57.55 -0.01
N ALA A 448 2.00 57.97 -0.01
CA ALA A 448 2.39 59.37 0.21
C ALA A 448 2.18 60.29 -1.02
N LYS A 449 1.86 59.73 -2.19
CA LYS A 449 1.61 60.54 -3.39
C LYS A 449 0.15 60.96 -3.47
N ASP A 450 -0.06 62.19 -3.95
CA ASP A 450 -1.39 62.68 -4.29
C ASP A 450 -1.95 61.91 -5.49
N LYS A 451 -2.80 60.92 -5.21
CA LYS A 451 -3.41 60.06 -6.22
C LYS A 451 -4.41 60.85 -7.07
N ALA A 452 -5.14 61.80 -6.49
CA ALA A 452 -6.12 62.60 -7.21
C ALA A 452 -5.41 63.50 -8.24
N ALA A 453 -4.36 64.20 -7.85
CA ALA A 453 -3.58 65.04 -8.76
C ALA A 453 -2.96 64.25 -9.93
N ILE A 454 -2.43 63.04 -9.66
CA ILE A 454 -1.89 62.17 -10.70
C ILE A 454 -2.98 61.71 -11.67
N LEU A 455 -4.17 61.37 -11.16
CA LEU A 455 -5.28 60.90 -11.96
C LEU A 455 -5.87 62.02 -12.83
N CYS A 456 -6.11 63.21 -12.26
CA CYS A 456 -6.51 64.41 -13.01
C CYS A 456 -5.50 64.73 -14.12
N SER A 457 -4.19 64.71 -13.83
CA SER A 457 -3.18 64.97 -14.86
C SER A 457 -3.18 63.92 -15.97
N ALA A 458 -3.43 62.65 -15.64
CA ALA A 458 -3.51 61.58 -16.63
C ALA A 458 -4.79 61.67 -17.49
N LEU A 459 -5.92 62.04 -16.90
CA LEU A 459 -7.20 62.27 -17.60
C LEU A 459 -7.10 63.46 -18.57
N LEU A 460 -6.50 64.58 -18.12
CA LEU A 460 -6.23 65.75 -18.98
C LEU A 460 -5.39 65.37 -20.21
N ARG A 461 -4.33 64.58 -20.02
CA ARG A 461 -3.46 64.10 -21.11
C ARG A 461 -4.14 63.08 -22.01
N CYS A 462 -5.16 62.40 -21.50
CA CYS A 462 -5.98 61.45 -22.24
C CYS A 462 -7.06 62.14 -23.08
N GLY A 463 -7.27 63.45 -22.91
CA GLY A 463 -8.29 64.24 -23.63
C GLY A 463 -9.65 64.31 -22.92
N ARG A 464 -9.78 63.76 -21.70
CA ARG A 464 -10.99 63.80 -20.88
C ARG A 464 -10.90 64.92 -19.84
N LEU A 465 -11.12 66.16 -20.29
CA LEU A 465 -11.12 67.35 -19.43
C LEU A 465 -12.31 67.33 -18.46
N ASP A 466 -13.46 66.91 -18.96
CA ASP A 466 -14.70 66.68 -18.20
C ASP A 466 -14.46 65.85 -16.93
N LEU A 467 -13.88 64.65 -17.08
CA LEU A 467 -13.61 63.78 -15.93
C LEU A 467 -12.49 64.29 -15.02
N ALA A 468 -11.55 65.07 -15.57
CA ALA A 468 -10.48 65.66 -14.78
C ALA A 468 -11.00 66.78 -13.87
N GLU A 469 -11.95 67.58 -14.34
CA GLU A 469 -12.64 68.62 -13.58
C GLU A 469 -13.53 67.98 -12.51
N GLU A 470 -14.37 67.00 -12.86
CA GLU A 470 -15.23 66.31 -11.87
C GLU A 470 -14.41 65.57 -10.80
N MET A 471 -13.29 64.94 -11.16
CA MET A 471 -12.39 64.31 -10.19
C MET A 471 -11.71 65.34 -9.27
N LYS A 472 -11.45 66.56 -9.77
CA LYS A 472 -10.89 67.65 -8.97
C LYS A 472 -11.92 68.20 -7.98
N ASP A 473 -13.17 68.35 -8.41
CA ASP A 473 -14.26 68.77 -7.55
C ASP A 473 -14.50 67.73 -6.45
N HIS A 474 -14.49 66.43 -6.79
CA HIS A 474 -14.57 65.35 -5.81
C HIS A 474 -13.39 65.37 -4.79
N ASP A 475 -12.17 65.71 -5.22
CA ASP A 475 -11.02 65.86 -4.31
C ASP A 475 -11.18 67.08 -3.38
N ILE A 476 -11.74 68.19 -3.87
CA ILE A 476 -12.07 69.38 -3.07
C ILE A 476 -13.12 69.02 -2.03
N ASP A 477 -14.25 68.44 -2.45
CA ASP A 477 -15.36 68.03 -1.57
C ASP A 477 -14.87 67.07 -0.48
N PHE A 478 -14.03 66.09 -0.84
CA PHE A 478 -13.45 65.16 0.13
C PHE A 478 -12.56 65.86 1.15
N LYS A 479 -11.73 66.82 0.71
CA LYS A 479 -10.87 67.61 1.61
C LYS A 479 -11.69 68.49 2.54
N GLU A 480 -12.76 69.11 2.03
CA GLU A 480 -13.68 69.93 2.83
C GLU A 480 -14.47 69.10 3.85
N GLU A 481 -15.00 67.94 3.46
CA GLU A 481 -15.68 67.00 4.34
C GLU A 481 -14.73 66.48 5.43
N ARG A 482 -13.51 66.11 5.05
CA ARG A 482 -12.49 65.67 6.01
C ARG A 482 -12.11 66.79 6.98
N ALA A 483 -12.01 68.03 6.51
CA ALA A 483 -11.76 69.20 7.35
C ALA A 483 -12.95 69.51 8.28
N ARG A 484 -14.20 69.37 7.81
CA ARG A 484 -15.41 69.49 8.65
C ARG A 484 -15.46 68.40 9.72
N SER A 485 -15.24 67.14 9.33
CA SER A 485 -15.16 66.00 10.24
C SER A 485 -14.04 66.15 11.28
N ALA A 486 -12.86 66.62 10.88
CA ALA A 486 -11.75 66.88 11.80
C ALA A 486 -12.08 67.99 12.81
N ARG A 487 -12.67 69.10 12.36
CA ARG A 487 -13.14 70.18 13.23
C ARG A 487 -14.18 69.67 14.23
N SER A 488 -15.16 68.90 13.75
CA SER A 488 -16.20 68.26 14.56
C SER A 488 -15.64 67.31 15.62
N ALA A 489 -14.65 66.49 15.26
CA ALA A 489 -13.99 65.56 16.18
C ALA A 489 -13.11 66.29 17.21
N SER A 490 -12.43 67.38 16.83
CA SER A 490 -11.69 68.23 17.77
C SER A 490 -12.62 68.88 18.79
N LEU A 491 -13.77 69.39 18.35
CA LEU A 491 -14.82 69.94 19.21
C LEU A 491 -15.34 68.88 20.21
N GLU A 492 -15.65 67.68 19.73
CA GLU A 492 -16.16 66.60 20.58
C GLU A 492 -15.14 66.11 21.62
N LYS A 493 -13.85 66.05 21.26
CA LYS A 493 -12.77 65.76 22.22
C LYS A 493 -12.71 66.81 23.33
N LYS A 494 -12.95 68.09 22.99
CA LYS A 494 -12.97 69.18 23.95
C LYS A 494 -14.20 69.14 24.84
N PHE A 495 -15.37 68.81 24.30
CA PHE A 495 -16.56 68.58 25.12
C PHE A 495 -16.31 67.52 26.21
N LYS A 496 -15.70 66.38 25.83
CA LYS A 496 -15.34 65.32 26.80
C LYS A 496 -14.30 65.74 27.83
N SER A 497 -13.47 66.73 27.51
CA SER A 497 -12.49 67.29 28.45
C SER A 497 -13.14 68.29 29.40
N LEU A 498 -14.04 69.12 28.89
CA LEU A 498 -14.77 70.12 29.66
C LEU A 498 -15.76 69.47 30.63
N SER A 499 -16.44 68.41 30.20
CA SER A 499 -17.35 67.63 31.04
C SER A 499 -16.67 66.86 32.17
N ARG A 500 -15.34 66.96 32.30
CA ARG A 500 -14.56 66.41 33.42
C ARG A 500 -13.93 67.49 34.30
N SER A 501 -14.09 68.77 33.92
CA SER A 501 -13.59 69.89 34.69
C SER A 501 -14.62 70.24 35.76
N GLU A 502 -14.25 70.08 37.02
CA GLU A 502 -15.14 70.28 38.17
C GLU A 502 -15.80 71.67 38.16
N SER A 503 -15.06 72.71 37.78
CA SER A 503 -15.58 74.09 37.67
C SER A 503 -16.62 74.28 36.56
N VAL A 504 -16.50 73.55 35.45
CA VAL A 504 -17.45 73.64 34.32
C VAL A 504 -18.68 72.78 34.61
N VAL A 505 -18.49 71.64 35.26
CA VAL A 505 -19.56 70.72 35.64
C VAL A 505 -20.44 71.32 36.73
N SER A 506 -19.89 71.99 37.75
CA SER A 506 -20.70 72.65 38.78
C SER A 506 -21.58 73.78 38.23
N GLU A 507 -21.16 74.42 37.14
CA GLU A 507 -21.84 75.56 36.51
C GLU A 507 -22.47 75.24 35.16
N TRP A 508 -22.70 73.96 34.87
CA TRP A 508 -23.13 73.51 33.54
C TRP A 508 -24.44 74.17 33.05
N LYS A 509 -25.36 74.53 33.96
CA LYS A 509 -26.61 75.24 33.64
C LYS A 509 -26.38 76.69 33.20
N THR A 510 -25.41 77.36 33.82
CA THR A 510 -24.99 78.73 33.46
C THR A 510 -24.32 78.70 32.09
N VAL A 511 -23.43 77.72 31.87
CA VAL A 511 -22.78 77.49 30.58
C VAL A 511 -23.81 77.17 29.49
N ALA A 512 -24.76 76.27 29.75
CA ALA A 512 -25.83 75.93 28.82
C ALA A 512 -26.71 77.14 28.45
N SER A 513 -27.06 77.97 29.44
CA SER A 513 -27.85 79.19 29.21
C SER A 513 -27.09 80.22 28.37
N ASN A 514 -25.79 80.38 28.61
CA ASN A 514 -24.91 81.27 27.84
C ASN A 514 -24.60 80.73 26.42
N LEU A 515 -24.74 79.42 26.21
CA LEU A 515 -24.74 78.78 24.89
C LEU A 515 -26.12 78.84 24.19
N HIS A 516 -27.05 79.63 24.73
CA HIS A 516 -28.38 79.87 24.20
C HIS A 516 -29.32 78.66 24.21
N LEU A 517 -29.09 77.65 25.06
CA LEU A 517 -30.10 76.63 25.31
C LEU A 517 -31.29 77.24 26.05
N THR A 518 -32.49 76.88 25.64
CA THR A 518 -33.73 77.30 26.30
C THR A 518 -33.86 76.64 27.67
N THR A 519 -34.62 77.28 28.56
CA THR A 519 -34.90 76.73 29.90
C THR A 519 -35.62 75.38 29.85
N ALA A 520 -36.36 75.09 28.77
CA ALA A 520 -36.99 73.80 28.53
C ALA A 520 -35.95 72.71 28.21
N GLU A 521 -34.97 73.00 27.34
CA GLU A 521 -33.92 72.06 26.95
C GLU A 521 -32.95 71.73 28.10
N ILE A 522 -32.63 72.73 28.94
CA ILE A 522 -31.80 72.53 30.14
C ILE A 522 -32.53 71.63 31.15
N ARG A 523 -33.85 71.81 31.32
CA ARG A 523 -34.66 70.98 32.21
C ARG A 523 -34.79 69.54 31.70
N GLU A 524 -34.94 69.37 30.39
CA GLU A 524 -34.95 68.05 29.76
C GLU A 524 -33.64 67.29 30.00
N ILE A 525 -32.48 67.95 29.81
CA ILE A 525 -31.17 67.35 30.12
C ILE A 525 -31.05 67.01 31.62
N GLU A 526 -31.57 67.83 32.52
CA GLU A 526 -31.55 67.56 33.96
C GLU A 526 -32.41 66.35 34.35
N GLU A 527 -33.57 66.17 33.72
CA GLU A 527 -34.49 65.05 33.96
C GLU A 527 -33.97 63.74 33.33
N ASP A 528 -33.31 63.80 32.17
CA ASP A 528 -32.91 62.62 31.40
C ASP A 528 -31.57 61.98 31.85
N TYR A 529 -30.71 62.74 32.54
CA TYR A 529 -29.38 62.28 32.93
C TYR A 529 -29.14 62.46 34.42
N GLU A 530 -28.61 61.44 35.11
CA GLU A 530 -28.36 61.50 36.56
C GLU A 530 -26.98 62.11 36.92
N ASP A 531 -25.96 61.94 36.07
CA ASP A 531 -24.59 62.41 36.30
C ASP A 531 -24.40 63.85 35.78
N GLU A 532 -23.84 64.74 36.61
CA GLU A 532 -23.57 66.14 36.26
C GLU A 532 -22.54 66.26 35.12
N ASN A 533 -21.58 65.33 35.04
CA ASN A 533 -20.62 65.30 33.92
C ASN A 533 -21.34 65.00 32.60
N GLU A 534 -22.28 64.06 32.61
CA GLU A 534 -23.05 63.69 31.44
C GLU A 534 -24.02 64.82 31.04
N ARG A 535 -24.68 65.46 32.01
CA ARG A 535 -25.50 66.67 31.76
C ARG A 535 -24.71 67.78 31.08
N CYS A 536 -23.49 68.04 31.55
CA CYS A 536 -22.59 69.02 30.95
C CYS A 536 -22.19 68.62 29.52
N TYR A 537 -21.86 67.36 29.27
CA TYR A 537 -21.54 66.88 27.92
C TYR A 537 -22.73 66.99 26.97
N GLN A 538 -23.93 66.62 27.42
CA GLN A 538 -25.16 66.66 26.63
C GLN A 538 -25.61 68.10 26.34
N ALA A 539 -25.40 69.03 27.26
CA ALA A 539 -25.63 70.45 27.01
C ALA A 539 -24.73 70.99 25.89
N LEU A 540 -23.43 70.64 25.91
CA LEU A 540 -22.49 70.99 24.84
C LEU A 540 -22.85 70.33 23.50
N GLN A 541 -23.37 69.09 23.53
CA GLN A 541 -23.82 68.38 22.34
C GLN A 541 -25.08 69.02 21.73
N LYS A 542 -26.09 69.35 22.55
CA LYS A 542 -27.28 70.09 22.08
C LYS A 542 -26.93 71.46 21.50
N TRP A 543 -25.97 72.18 22.11
CA TRP A 543 -25.48 73.44 21.54
C TRP A 543 -24.93 73.26 20.12
N LYS A 544 -24.14 72.22 19.89
CA LYS A 544 -23.58 71.90 18.56
C LYS A 544 -24.68 71.58 17.52
N GLU A 545 -25.80 71.00 17.94
CA GLU A 545 -26.93 70.68 17.05
C GLU A 545 -27.74 71.92 16.67
N ILE A 546 -27.84 72.90 17.59
CA ILE A 546 -28.61 74.13 17.41
C ILE A 546 -27.82 75.18 16.62
N ASP A 547 -26.51 75.30 16.88
CA ASP A 547 -25.66 76.32 16.24
C ASP A 547 -24.80 75.73 15.12
N SER A 548 -25.19 76.00 13.87
CA SER A 548 -24.41 75.63 12.67
C SER A 548 -23.02 76.29 12.59
N GLY A 549 -22.75 77.32 13.41
CA GLY A 549 -21.47 78.00 13.54
C GLY A 549 -20.59 77.50 14.71
N ALA A 550 -21.05 76.51 15.47
CA ALA A 550 -20.38 76.02 16.68
C ALA A 550 -18.93 75.60 16.41
N ASN A 551 -17.99 76.30 17.02
CA ASN A 551 -16.56 76.04 16.90
C ASN A 551 -15.83 76.27 18.24
N LEU A 552 -14.54 75.95 18.28
CA LEU A 552 -13.76 76.07 19.52
C LEU A 552 -13.61 77.52 20.01
N VAL A 553 -13.66 78.50 19.10
CA VAL A 553 -13.54 79.93 19.44
C VAL A 553 -14.81 80.42 20.12
N THR A 554 -15.98 80.12 19.55
CA THR A 554 -17.28 80.48 20.16
C THR A 554 -17.46 79.79 21.51
N LEU A 555 -16.98 78.54 21.66
CA LEU A 555 -17.01 77.85 22.95
C LEU A 555 -16.08 78.49 24.00
N ALA A 556 -14.87 78.91 23.62
CA ALA A 556 -13.96 79.57 24.56
C ALA A 556 -14.48 80.95 25.01
N GLU A 557 -15.06 81.73 24.10
CA GLU A 557 -15.68 83.02 24.40
C GLU A 557 -16.83 82.89 25.42
N THR A 558 -17.69 81.88 25.23
CA THR A 558 -18.82 81.62 26.15
C THR A 558 -18.36 81.16 27.53
N LEU A 559 -17.31 80.33 27.61
CA LEU A 559 -16.71 79.93 28.89
C LEU A 559 -16.08 81.14 29.62
N ARG A 560 -15.45 82.08 28.90
CA ARG A 560 -14.97 83.34 29.52
C ARG A 560 -16.10 84.21 30.03
N ALA A 561 -17.22 84.27 29.32
CA ALA A 561 -18.41 85.00 29.76
C ALA A 561 -19.06 84.39 31.02
N CYS A 562 -18.76 83.12 31.33
CA CYS A 562 -19.17 82.44 32.56
C CYS A 562 -18.15 82.56 33.71
N ASP A 563 -17.14 83.44 33.61
CA ASP A 563 -16.00 83.53 34.54
C ASP A 563 -15.14 82.23 34.64
N LEU A 564 -15.30 81.30 33.70
CA LEU A 564 -14.55 80.04 33.62
C LEU A 564 -13.27 80.18 32.77
N GLY A 565 -12.45 81.19 33.08
CA GLY A 565 -11.27 81.55 32.29
C GLY A 565 -10.26 80.40 32.13
N VAL A 566 -10.05 79.60 33.18
CA VAL A 566 -9.13 78.43 33.15
C VAL A 566 -9.63 77.34 32.19
N ALA A 567 -10.94 77.15 32.09
CA ALA A 567 -11.54 76.19 31.16
C ALA A 567 -11.53 76.71 29.73
N ALA A 568 -11.71 78.02 29.53
CA ALA A 568 -11.56 78.66 28.22
C ALA A 568 -10.11 78.56 27.70
N ASP A 569 -9.12 78.80 28.55
CA ASP A 569 -7.71 78.66 28.19
C ASP A 569 -7.35 77.20 27.85
N LEU A 570 -7.97 76.22 28.53
CA LEU A 570 -7.83 74.80 28.20
C LEU A 570 -8.42 74.46 26.81
N VAL A 571 -9.42 75.20 26.33
CA VAL A 571 -9.98 75.03 24.97
C VAL A 571 -9.05 75.66 23.93
N GLU A 572 -8.47 76.83 24.21
CA GLU A 572 -7.62 77.59 23.28
C GLU A 572 -6.16 77.10 23.18
N MET A 573 -5.56 76.54 24.25
CA MET A 573 -4.16 76.08 24.24
C MET A 573 -3.83 74.98 23.19
N THR A 574 -4.82 74.51 22.43
CA THR A 574 -4.68 73.45 21.42
C THR A 574 -5.49 73.68 20.15
N SER A 575 -5.98 74.91 19.92
CA SER A 575 -6.69 75.28 18.67
C SER A 575 -5.75 75.35 17.47
#